data_AF-A0A959SPG0-F1
#
_entry.id   AF-A0A959SPG0-F1
#
_cell.length_a   1.000
_cell.length_b   1.000
_cell.length_c   1.000
_cell.angle_alpha   90.00
_cell.angle_beta   90.00
_cell.angle_gamma   90.00
#
_symmetry.space_group_name_H-M   'P 1'
#
loop_
_entity.id
_entity.type
_entity.pdbx_description
1 polymer ?
#
loop_
_entity_poly.entity_id
_entity_poly.type
_entity_poly.pdbx_seq_one_letter_code
_entity_poly.pdbx_strand_id
1 'polypeptide(L)'
;AATGQYAWAFWALIICNILIPGLLWFKKIRTSFFWAWAISIVINVGMWFERFDIIVLCLHRDYLPSGWTMFHPSWMDVGTFVGTIGIFFTLYLLFARYFPVLALNELKTILKTSGESYKGEVLPKSQH
;
A
#
# COMPACT_ATOMS: atom_id res chain seq x y z
N ALA A 1 -4.72 0.99 27.16
CA ALA A 1 -4.37 1.06 25.73
C ALA A 1 -3.28 2.10 25.46
N ALA A 2 -3.38 3.34 26.00
CA ALA A 2 -2.35 4.37 25.83
C ALA A 2 -1.10 4.21 26.73
N THR A 3 -1.17 3.38 27.77
CA THR A 3 -0.05 3.00 28.65
C THR A 3 -0.10 1.48 28.90
N GLY A 4 0.96 0.76 28.49
CA GLY A 4 1.08 -0.70 28.57
C GLY A 4 2.17 -1.25 27.62
N GLN A 5 2.56 -2.52 27.78
CA GLN A 5 3.64 -3.18 26.99
C GLN A 5 3.42 -3.16 25.46
N TYR A 6 2.19 -2.96 24.99
CA TYR A 6 1.82 -2.86 23.57
C TYR A 6 1.50 -1.42 23.11
N ALA A 7 1.85 -0.40 23.90
CA ALA A 7 1.61 1.01 23.51
C ALA A 7 2.39 1.38 22.24
N TRP A 8 3.60 0.84 22.05
CA TRP A 8 4.42 1.08 20.85
C TRP A 8 3.71 0.60 19.57
N ALA A 9 3.04 -0.56 19.62
CA ALA A 9 2.24 -1.12 18.53
C ALA A 9 1.03 -0.22 18.21
N PHE A 10 0.32 0.24 19.24
CA PHE A 10 -0.81 1.17 19.09
C PHE A 10 -0.39 2.52 18.46
N TRP A 11 0.70 3.12 18.92
CA TRP A 11 1.21 4.37 18.35
C TRP A 11 1.74 4.19 16.92
N ALA A 12 2.38 3.06 16.62
CA ALA A 12 2.83 2.73 15.27
C ALA A 12 1.65 2.63 14.29
N LEU A 13 0.54 2.00 14.71
CA LEU A 13 -0.69 1.91 13.93
C LEU A 13 -1.28 3.29 13.61
N ILE A 14 -1.38 4.18 14.61
CA ILE A 14 -1.89 5.55 14.41
C ILE A 14 -0.98 6.34 13.45
N ILE A 15 0.34 6.24 13.62
CA ILE A 15 1.27 6.98 12.76
C ILE A 15 1.20 6.47 11.32
N CYS A 16 1.22 5.15 11.12
CA CYS A 16 1.23 4.56 9.77
C CYS A 16 -0.11 4.72 9.02
N ASN A 17 -1.26 4.62 9.70
CA ASN A 17 -2.57 4.60 9.02
C ASN A 17 -3.32 5.94 9.07
N ILE A 18 -2.98 6.85 9.99
CA ILE A 18 -3.64 8.16 10.09
C ILE A 18 -2.68 9.29 9.70
N LEU A 19 -1.47 9.32 10.26
CA LEU A 19 -0.55 10.44 10.06
C LEU A 19 0.09 10.41 8.66
N ILE A 20 0.57 9.25 8.23
CA ILE A 20 1.22 9.05 6.92
C ILE A 20 0.26 9.36 5.76
N PRO A 21 -0.99 8.84 5.72
CA PRO A 21 -1.97 9.27 4.70
C PRO A 21 -2.39 10.73 4.87
N GLY A 22 -2.43 11.25 6.09
CA GLY A 22 -2.72 12.66 6.37
C GLY A 22 -1.74 13.63 5.69
N LEU A 23 -0.48 13.23 5.51
CA LEU A 23 0.51 14.01 4.76
C LEU A 23 0.17 14.20 3.28
N LEU A 24 -0.69 13.34 2.68
CA LEU A 24 -1.13 13.49 1.29
C LEU A 24 -2.10 14.67 1.08
N TRP A 25 -2.64 15.27 2.16
CA TRP A 25 -3.44 16.49 2.06
C TRP A 25 -2.62 17.67 1.52
N PHE A 26 -1.31 17.66 1.74
CA PHE A 26 -0.42 18.68 1.21
C PHE A 26 -0.15 18.44 -0.27
N LYS A 27 -0.58 19.40 -1.11
CA LYS A 27 -0.40 19.35 -2.56
C LYS A 27 1.05 19.06 -2.97
N LYS A 28 2.04 19.65 -2.28
CA LYS A 28 3.47 19.44 -2.55
C LYS A 28 3.91 17.98 -2.41
N ILE A 29 3.31 17.23 -1.48
CA ILE A 29 3.64 15.83 -1.21
C ILE A 29 2.92 14.93 -2.22
N ARG A 30 1.63 15.21 -2.48
CA ARG A 30 0.80 14.43 -3.42
C ARG A 30 1.26 14.54 -4.88
N THR A 31 1.83 15.67 -5.29
CA THR A 31 2.29 15.86 -6.68
C THR A 31 3.72 15.40 -6.92
N SER A 32 4.44 14.98 -5.88
CA SER A 32 5.80 14.48 -6.01
C SER A 32 5.79 12.96 -6.13
N PHE A 33 6.30 12.43 -7.24
CA PHE A 33 6.40 10.99 -7.48
C PHE A 33 7.17 10.27 -6.36
N PHE A 34 8.31 10.83 -5.93
CA PHE A 34 9.16 10.22 -4.92
C PHE A 34 8.44 10.10 -3.56
N TRP A 35 7.76 11.17 -3.12
CA TRP A 35 7.01 11.15 -1.87
C TRP A 35 5.80 10.22 -1.93
N ALA A 36 5.05 10.24 -3.03
CA ALA A 36 3.91 9.33 -3.21
C ALA A 36 4.33 7.85 -3.22
N TRP A 37 5.47 7.53 -3.84
CA TRP A 37 6.04 6.18 -3.84
C TRP A 37 6.51 5.73 -2.44
N ALA A 38 7.23 6.59 -1.71
CA ALA A 38 7.66 6.27 -0.35
C ALA A 38 6.46 6.06 0.60
N ILE A 39 5.45 6.93 0.51
CA ILE A 39 4.23 6.85 1.31
C ILE A 39 3.45 5.56 1.02
N SER A 40 3.37 5.12 -0.24
CA SER A 40 2.62 3.90 -0.59
C SER A 40 3.26 2.63 0.00
N ILE A 41 4.59 2.57 0.09
CA ILE A 41 5.30 1.48 0.76
C ILE A 41 4.96 1.47 2.26
N VAL A 42 5.05 2.64 2.91
CA VAL A 42 4.78 2.78 4.34
C VAL A 42 3.34 2.40 4.67
N ILE A 43 2.36 2.80 3.84
CA ILE A 43 0.95 2.43 4.03
C ILE A 43 0.77 0.91 3.90
N ASN A 44 1.36 0.26 2.89
CA ASN A 44 1.23 -1.19 2.74
C ASN A 44 1.81 -1.95 3.95
N VAL A 45 2.98 -1.53 4.43
CA VAL A 45 3.59 -2.11 5.64
C VAL A 45 2.73 -1.82 6.87
N GLY A 46 2.22 -0.60 7.01
CA GLY A 46 1.37 -0.18 8.12
C GLY A 46 0.04 -0.93 8.21
N MET A 47 -0.61 -1.16 7.08
CA MET A 47 -1.86 -1.93 7.01
C MET A 47 -1.62 -3.41 7.33
N TRP A 48 -0.51 -3.99 6.88
CA TRP A 48 -0.12 -5.34 7.27
C TRP A 48 0.15 -5.44 8.77
N PHE A 49 0.89 -4.45 9.31
CA PHE A 49 1.21 -4.38 10.73
C PHE A 49 -0.04 -4.21 11.61
N GLU A 50 -1.03 -3.41 11.19
CA GLU A 50 -2.33 -3.31 11.86
C GLU A 50 -2.99 -4.69 12.02
N ARG A 51 -3.00 -5.50 10.96
CA ARG A 51 -3.61 -6.84 11.01
C ARG A 51 -2.85 -7.78 11.93
N PHE A 52 -1.52 -7.72 11.91
CA PHE A 52 -0.69 -8.49 12.84
C PHE A 52 -0.95 -8.09 14.29
N ASP A 53 -0.94 -6.80 14.60
CA ASP A 53 -1.16 -6.29 15.95
C ASP A 53 -2.54 -6.65 16.49
N ILE A 54 -3.63 -6.47 15.70
CA ILE A 54 -4.98 -6.83 16.13
C ILE A 54 -5.05 -8.31 16.51
N ILE A 55 -4.49 -9.21 15.70
CA ILE A 55 -4.52 -10.66 15.95
C ILE A 55 -3.72 -11.00 17.22
N VAL A 56 -2.51 -10.47 17.35
CA VAL A 56 -1.63 -10.74 18.51
C VAL A 56 -2.21 -10.18 19.81
N LEU A 57 -2.76 -8.95 19.78
CA LEU A 57 -3.42 -8.33 20.92
C LEU A 57 -4.66 -9.11 21.36
N CYS A 58 -5.44 -9.65 20.41
CA CYS A 58 -6.61 -10.47 20.71
C CYS A 58 -6.24 -11.83 21.33
N LEU A 59 -5.16 -12.48 20.87
CA LEU A 59 -4.75 -13.80 21.40
C LEU A 59 -3.98 -13.73 22.73
N HIS A 60 -3.28 -12.62 23.02
CA HIS A 60 -2.44 -12.54 24.21
C HIS A 60 -3.24 -12.49 25.52
N ARG A 61 -4.49 -12.01 25.48
CA ARG A 61 -5.33 -11.72 26.65
C ARG A 61 -6.68 -12.41 26.53
N ASP A 62 -6.69 -13.71 26.79
CA ASP A 62 -7.92 -14.50 26.91
C ASP A 62 -8.67 -14.19 28.22
N TYR A 63 -9.96 -14.59 28.26
CA TYR A 63 -10.88 -14.38 29.38
C TYR A 63 -10.37 -14.96 30.72
N LEU A 64 -9.54 -16.01 30.69
CA LEU A 64 -8.90 -16.57 31.88
C LEU A 64 -7.45 -16.06 32.02
N PRO A 65 -7.07 -15.46 33.16
CA PRO A 65 -5.71 -14.96 33.39
C PRO A 65 -4.60 -16.01 33.31
N SER A 66 -4.92 -17.29 33.51
CA SER A 66 -3.95 -18.40 33.44
C SER A 66 -3.53 -18.76 32.02
N GLY A 67 -4.25 -18.27 31.00
CA GLY A 67 -3.99 -18.54 29.58
C GLY A 67 -3.18 -17.46 28.87
N TRP A 68 -2.67 -16.45 29.58
CA TRP A 68 -1.90 -15.39 28.93
C TRP A 68 -0.55 -15.94 28.45
N THR A 69 -0.36 -15.96 27.14
CA THR A 69 0.89 -16.43 26.51
C THR A 69 1.43 -15.36 25.58
N MET A 70 2.75 -15.15 25.56
CA MET A 70 3.38 -14.24 24.59
C MET A 70 3.63 -14.97 23.28
N PHE A 71 3.17 -14.37 22.17
CA PHE A 71 3.47 -14.87 20.83
C PHE A 71 4.88 -14.43 20.41
N HIS A 72 5.73 -15.40 20.11
CA HIS A 72 7.03 -15.17 19.48
C HIS A 72 7.03 -15.78 18.08
N PRO A 73 7.13 -14.98 17.01
CA PRO A 73 7.15 -15.51 15.66
C PRO A 73 8.38 -16.39 15.44
N SER A 74 8.17 -17.54 14.83
CA SER A 74 9.24 -18.45 14.43
C SER A 74 9.90 -17.99 13.13
N TRP A 75 11.13 -18.43 12.88
CA TRP A 75 11.82 -18.19 11.62
C TRP A 75 11.01 -18.68 10.41
N MET A 76 10.26 -19.77 10.57
CA MET A 76 9.40 -20.33 9.53
C MET A 76 8.24 -19.39 9.16
N ASP A 77 7.71 -18.61 10.12
CA ASP A 77 6.63 -17.64 9.87
C ASP A 77 7.14 -16.50 8.99
N VAL A 78 8.33 -15.99 9.30
CA VAL A 78 9.01 -14.94 8.49
C VAL A 78 9.38 -15.49 7.11
N GLY A 79 9.91 -16.71 7.04
CA GLY A 79 10.24 -17.37 5.77
C GLY A 79 9.02 -17.56 4.86
N THR A 80 7.88 -17.93 5.43
CA THR A 80 6.63 -18.08 4.67
C THR A 80 6.11 -16.72 4.19
N PHE A 81 6.20 -15.68 5.02
CA PHE A 81 5.83 -14.31 4.62
C PHE A 81 6.70 -13.80 3.46
N VAL A 82 8.03 -13.89 3.57
CA VAL A 82 8.94 -13.49 2.49
C VAL A 82 8.75 -14.37 1.24
N GLY A 83 8.48 -15.67 1.43
CA GLY A 83 8.20 -16.61 0.34
C GLY A 83 6.97 -16.22 -0.47
N THR A 84 5.88 -15.80 0.16
CA THR A 84 4.66 -15.36 -0.56
C THR A 84 4.89 -14.07 -1.35
N ILE A 85 5.68 -13.13 -0.82
CA ILE A 85 6.12 -11.94 -1.55
C ILE A 85 6.94 -12.33 -2.79
N GLY A 86 7.88 -13.28 -2.64
CA GLY A 86 8.69 -13.79 -3.74
C GLY A 86 7.86 -14.45 -4.84
N ILE A 87 6.89 -15.29 -4.47
CA ILE A 87 5.97 -15.94 -5.41
C ILE A 87 5.11 -14.88 -6.13
N PHE A 88 4.59 -13.89 -5.42
CA PHE A 88 3.82 -12.80 -6.02
C PHE A 88 4.62 -12.05 -7.07
N PHE A 89 5.86 -11.62 -6.74
CA PHE A 89 6.71 -10.92 -7.71
C PHE A 89 7.11 -11.82 -8.88
N THR A 90 7.39 -13.10 -8.63
CA THR A 90 7.72 -14.05 -9.70
C THR A 90 6.57 -14.18 -10.70
N LEU A 91 5.34 -14.38 -10.21
CA LEU A 91 4.15 -14.47 -11.06
C LEU A 91 3.84 -13.13 -11.74
N TYR A 92 4.00 -12.00 -11.05
CA TYR A 92 3.79 -10.67 -11.62
C TYR A 92 4.78 -10.36 -12.76
N LEU A 93 6.06 -10.62 -12.56
CA LEU A 93 7.10 -10.43 -13.59
C LEU A 93 6.87 -11.36 -14.78
N LEU A 94 6.44 -12.60 -14.52
CA LEU A 94 6.07 -13.55 -15.55
C LEU A 94 4.87 -13.05 -16.37
N PHE A 95 3.83 -12.55 -15.70
CA PHE A 95 2.68 -11.93 -16.35
C PHE A 95 3.09 -10.72 -17.21
N ALA A 96 3.90 -9.82 -16.66
CA ALA A 96 4.36 -8.62 -17.36
C ALA A 96 5.22 -8.94 -18.60
N ARG A 97 5.88 -10.10 -18.62
CA ARG A 97 6.66 -10.56 -19.77
C ARG A 97 5.81 -11.22 -20.85
N TYR A 98 4.81 -12.02 -20.47
CA TYR A 98 4.03 -12.82 -21.42
C TYR A 98 2.74 -12.17 -21.90
N PHE A 99 2.16 -11.24 -21.12
CA PHE A 99 0.90 -10.58 -21.45
C PHE A 99 1.09 -9.07 -21.67
N PRO A 100 0.31 -8.45 -22.59
CA PRO A 100 0.29 -7.01 -22.72
C PRO A 100 -0.29 -6.38 -21.45
N VAL A 101 0.52 -5.60 -20.73
CA VAL A 101 0.15 -4.95 -19.47
C VAL A 101 -0.94 -3.87 -19.65
N LEU A 102 -1.13 -3.40 -20.89
CA LEU A 102 -2.08 -2.35 -21.23
C LEU A 102 -3.23 -2.89 -22.09
N ALA A 103 -4.46 -2.54 -21.73
CA ALA A 103 -5.65 -2.82 -22.52
C ALA A 103 -5.72 -1.90 -23.76
N LEU A 104 -5.15 -2.36 -24.88
CA LEU A 104 -5.05 -1.57 -26.11
C LEU A 104 -6.41 -1.14 -26.70
N ASN A 105 -7.46 -1.93 -26.50
CA ASN A 105 -8.80 -1.60 -27.00
C ASN A 105 -9.38 -0.37 -26.30
N GLU A 106 -9.21 -0.28 -24.98
CA GLU A 106 -9.65 0.87 -24.17
C GLU A 106 -8.78 2.11 -24.40
N LEU A 107 -7.46 1.93 -24.58
CA LEU A 107 -6.58 3.06 -24.87
C LEU A 107 -6.93 3.74 -26.20
N LYS A 108 -7.33 2.97 -27.21
CA LYS A 108 -7.70 3.53 -28.53
C LYS A 108 -8.94 4.42 -28.47
N THR A 109 -9.94 4.10 -27.64
CA THR A 109 -11.16 4.90 -27.50
C THR A 109 -10.89 6.21 -26.73
N ILE A 110 -10.07 6.14 -25.69
CA ILE A 110 -9.69 7.32 -24.87
C ILE A 110 -8.78 8.27 -25.67
N LEU A 111 -7.78 7.75 -26.39
CA LEU A 111 -6.85 8.58 -27.18
C LEU A 111 -7.56 9.41 -28.24
N LYS A 112 -8.60 8.85 -28.89
CA LYS A 112 -9.42 9.58 -29.86
C LYS A 112 -10.18 10.76 -29.22
N THR A 113 -10.54 10.65 -27.94
CA THR A 113 -11.37 11.63 -27.23
C THR A 113 -10.54 12.66 -26.46
N SER A 114 -9.40 12.26 -25.88
CA SER A 114 -8.61 13.05 -24.93
C SER A 114 -7.15 13.28 -25.33
N GLY A 115 -6.70 12.78 -26.49
CA GLY A 115 -5.32 12.96 -26.95
C GLY A 115 -5.02 14.43 -27.27
N GLU A 116 -3.89 14.94 -26.76
CA GLU A 116 -3.44 16.31 -27.04
C GLU A 116 -3.28 16.60 -28.54
N SER A 117 -2.90 15.58 -29.33
CA SER A 117 -2.80 15.67 -30.79
C SER A 117 -4.15 15.98 -31.46
N TYR A 118 -5.26 15.45 -30.94
CA TYR A 118 -6.61 15.70 -31.47
C TYR A 118 -7.20 17.02 -30.93
N LYS A 119 -6.84 17.43 -29.71
CA LYS A 119 -7.21 18.74 -29.17
C LYS A 119 -6.60 19.91 -29.96
N GLY A 120 -5.38 19.74 -30.47
CA GLY A 120 -4.69 20.73 -31.29
C GLY A 120 -5.27 20.92 -32.70
N GLU A 121 -5.98 19.92 -33.24
CA GLU A 121 -6.67 20.04 -34.54
C GLU A 121 -8.07 20.67 -34.43
N VAL A 122 -8.76 20.46 -33.30
CA VAL A 122 -10.15 20.93 -33.10
C VAL A 122 -10.21 22.39 -32.63
N LEU A 123 -9.17 22.87 -31.95
CA LEU A 123 -9.07 24.28 -31.59
C LEU A 123 -8.20 24.99 -32.63
N PRO A 124 -8.74 25.90 -33.48
CA PRO A 124 -7.88 26.75 -34.28
C PRO A 124 -6.95 27.49 -33.32
N LYS A 125 -5.64 27.47 -33.59
CA LYS A 125 -4.68 28.30 -32.86
C LYS A 125 -5.18 29.74 -32.91
N SER A 126 -5.82 30.22 -31.86
CA SER A 126 -6.11 31.64 -31.72
C SER A 126 -4.75 32.30 -31.57
N GLN A 127 -4.30 32.96 -32.65
CA GLN A 127 -3.23 33.94 -32.60
C GLN A 127 -3.49 34.87 -31.42
N HIS A 128 -2.60 34.83 -30.44
CA HIS A 128 -2.11 35.98 -29.66
C HIS A 128 -0.76 35.62 -29.05
#